data_AF-A0A1F3PCN4-F1
#
_entry.id   AF-A0A1F3PCN4-F1
#
_cell.length_a   1.000
_cell.length_b   1.000
_cell.length_c   1.000
_cell.angle_alpha   90.00
_cell.angle_beta   90.00
_cell.angle_gamma   90.00
#
_symmetry.space_group_name_H-M   'P 1'
#
loop_
_entity.id
_entity.type
_entity.pdbx_description
1 polymer ?
#
loop_
_entity_poly.entity_id
_entity_poly.type
_entity_poly.pdbx_seq_one_letter_code
_entity_poly.pdbx_strand_id
1 'polypeptide(L)'
;MRPGYLATIASKYPKLVIHAAHFGNPWYEEAGEATRRNANLYFDLSGSSLIKKDNDPAFWLQFLWWTPYLGKSHMPKDAVPAFEKIVFASDEGPEELEANIIRFNKMLDACGVSEETRAKCYGLTIARIHGIQLSTSR
;
A
#
# COMPACT_ATOMS: atom_id res chain seq x y z
N MET A 1 -14.61 4.50 -1.56
CA MET A 1 -14.94 4.60 -0.11
C MET A 1 -14.09 5.70 0.50
N ARG A 2 -14.62 6.48 1.45
CA ARG A 2 -13.83 7.54 2.12
C ARG A 2 -12.93 6.94 3.21
N PRO A 3 -11.59 7.07 3.15
CA PRO A 3 -10.67 6.40 4.07
C PRO A 3 -10.81 6.82 5.54
N GLY A 4 -11.34 8.00 5.85
CA GLY A 4 -11.58 8.41 7.24
C GLY A 4 -12.44 7.43 8.04
N TYR A 5 -13.40 6.75 7.41
CA TYR A 5 -14.19 5.70 8.07
C TYR A 5 -13.35 4.47 8.42
N LEU A 6 -12.47 4.05 7.51
CA LEU A 6 -11.53 2.96 7.79
C LEU A 6 -10.54 3.33 8.89
N ALA A 7 -10.05 4.58 8.92
CA ALA A 7 -9.17 5.04 9.98
C ALA A 7 -9.83 4.90 11.35
N THR A 8 -11.12 5.23 11.45
CA THR A 8 -11.90 5.07 12.68
C THR A 8 -12.01 3.60 13.11
N ILE A 9 -12.29 2.69 12.17
CA ILE A 9 -12.35 1.26 12.43
C ILE A 9 -10.96 0.72 12.84
N ALA A 10 -9.92 1.07 12.09
CA ALA A 10 -8.54 0.63 12.33
C ALA A 10 -8.05 1.05 13.73
N SER A 11 -8.29 2.31 14.11
CA SER A 11 -7.94 2.83 15.42
C SER A 11 -8.74 2.18 16.56
N LYS A 12 -10.03 1.89 16.33
CA LYS A 12 -10.91 1.27 17.34
C LYS A 12 -10.61 -0.21 17.56
N TYR A 13 -10.18 -0.91 16.52
CA TYR A 13 -9.92 -2.35 16.54
C TYR A 13 -8.49 -2.65 16.08
N PRO A 14 -7.46 -2.32 16.89
CA PRO A 14 -6.05 -2.42 16.49
C PRO A 14 -5.58 -3.85 16.16
N LYS A 15 -6.33 -4.87 16.59
CA LYS A 15 -6.06 -6.29 16.27
C LYS A 15 -6.69 -6.75 14.96
N LEU A 16 -7.63 -5.98 14.40
CA LEU A 16 -8.23 -6.27 13.10
C LEU A 16 -7.28 -5.75 12.01
N VAL A 17 -6.69 -6.65 11.23
CA VAL A 17 -5.94 -6.25 10.04
C VAL A 17 -6.94 -5.91 8.93
N ILE A 18 -6.77 -4.74 8.32
CA ILE A 18 -7.63 -4.23 7.26
C ILE A 18 -6.77 -4.09 6.00
N HIS A 19 -7.16 -4.80 4.96
CA HIS A 19 -6.69 -4.55 3.59
C HIS A 19 -7.82 -3.83 2.86
N ALA A 20 -7.59 -2.59 2.47
CA ALA A 20 -8.54 -1.74 1.79
C ALA A 20 -8.19 -1.54 0.31
N ALA A 21 -9.21 -1.60 -0.54
CA ALA A 21 -9.01 -1.47 -1.98
C ALA A 21 -8.81 -0.01 -2.43
N HIS A 22 -8.08 0.16 -3.53
CA HIS A 22 -8.01 1.36 -4.38
C HIS A 22 -7.36 2.61 -3.76
N PHE A 23 -6.62 2.47 -2.65
CA PHE A 23 -5.94 3.55 -1.93
C PHE A 23 -6.78 4.82 -1.76
N GLY A 24 -8.07 4.65 -1.45
CA GLY A 24 -8.97 5.75 -1.17
C GLY A 24 -9.49 6.53 -2.37
N ASN A 25 -9.17 6.16 -3.62
CA ASN A 25 -9.61 6.83 -4.86
C ASN A 25 -11.04 7.44 -4.74
N PRO A 26 -11.21 8.77 -4.81
CA PRO A 26 -10.20 9.81 -5.10
C PRO A 26 -9.55 10.50 -3.87
N TRP A 27 -9.83 10.07 -2.64
CA TRP A 27 -9.39 10.67 -1.36
C TRP A 27 -7.99 10.20 -0.90
N TYR A 28 -6.97 10.41 -1.72
CA TYR A 28 -5.62 9.88 -1.51
C TYR A 28 -4.92 10.45 -0.25
N GLU A 29 -5.16 11.71 0.07
CA GLU A 29 -4.65 12.37 1.27
C GLU A 29 -5.15 11.66 2.54
N GLU A 30 -6.44 11.34 2.57
CA GLU A 30 -7.05 10.62 3.68
C GLU A 30 -6.50 9.20 3.78
N ALA A 31 -6.28 8.52 2.65
CA ALA A 31 -5.70 7.18 2.64
C ALA A 31 -4.27 7.16 3.17
N GLY A 32 -3.42 8.10 2.73
CA GLY A 32 -2.04 8.22 3.19
C GLY A 32 -1.96 8.45 4.70
N GLU A 33 -2.71 9.42 5.21
CA GLU A 33 -2.70 9.73 6.65
C GLU A 33 -3.34 8.63 7.49
N ALA A 34 -4.45 8.03 7.04
CA ALA A 34 -5.05 6.89 7.72
C ALA A 34 -4.08 5.71 7.82
N THR A 35 -3.39 5.39 6.73
CA THR A 35 -2.41 4.30 6.65
C THR A 35 -1.21 4.56 7.55
N ARG A 36 -0.67 5.78 7.51
CA ARG A 36 0.48 6.19 8.32
C ARG A 36 0.18 6.09 9.82
N ARG A 37 -1.05 6.43 10.23
CA ARG A 37 -1.47 6.47 11.64
C ARG A 37 -1.91 5.12 12.21
N ASN A 38 -2.21 4.13 11.36
CA ASN A 38 -2.77 2.85 11.78
C ASN A 38 -1.91 1.67 11.31
N ALA A 39 -1.20 1.02 12.24
CA ALA A 39 -0.32 -0.12 11.95
C ALA A 39 -1.05 -1.30 11.28
N ASN A 40 -2.36 -1.45 11.54
CA ASN A 40 -3.21 -2.52 11.03
C ASN A 40 -3.95 -2.21 9.72
N LEU A 41 -3.79 -1.01 9.14
CA LEU A 41 -4.47 -0.62 7.90
C LEU A 41 -3.52 -0.64 6.69
N TYR A 42 -3.80 -1.46 5.70
CA TYR A 42 -3.04 -1.65 4.46
C TYR A 42 -3.93 -1.33 3.27
N PHE A 43 -3.33 -1.03 2.13
CA PHE A 43 -4.08 -0.76 0.91
C PHE A 43 -3.45 -1.40 -0.32
N ASP A 44 -4.28 -1.71 -1.31
CA ASP A 44 -3.82 -1.87 -2.69
C ASP A 44 -4.10 -0.61 -3.53
N LEU A 45 -3.51 -0.59 -4.73
CA LEU A 45 -3.71 0.46 -5.74
C LEU A 45 -4.57 -0.02 -6.93
N SER A 46 -5.28 -1.14 -6.75
CA SER A 46 -6.09 -1.79 -7.78
C SER A 46 -7.23 -0.89 -8.28
N GLY A 47 -7.86 -1.29 -9.37
CA GLY A 47 -8.89 -0.52 -10.07
C GLY A 47 -8.28 0.68 -10.80
N SER A 48 -9.01 1.79 -10.89
CA SER A 48 -8.63 2.91 -11.78
C SER A 48 -7.47 3.80 -11.30
N SER A 49 -6.90 3.57 -10.11
CA SER A 49 -5.88 4.45 -9.52
C SER A 49 -4.59 4.51 -10.34
N LEU A 50 -4.03 3.36 -10.71
CA LEU A 50 -2.83 3.28 -11.54
C LEU A 50 -3.09 3.77 -12.98
N ILE A 51 -4.28 3.52 -13.52
CA ILE A 51 -4.68 4.00 -14.86
C ILE A 51 -4.72 5.54 -14.89
N LYS A 52 -5.39 6.17 -13.91
CA LYS A 52 -5.50 7.64 -13.81
C LYS A 52 -4.16 8.35 -13.66
N LYS A 53 -3.15 7.64 -13.14
CA LYS A 53 -1.84 8.19 -12.77
C LYS A 53 -0.70 7.63 -13.62
N ASP A 54 -1.00 6.98 -14.73
CA ASP A 54 0.02 6.35 -15.58
C ASP A 54 0.99 7.38 -16.19
N ASN A 55 0.54 8.62 -16.42
CA ASN A 55 1.40 9.71 -16.90
C ASN A 55 2.22 10.40 -15.80
N ASP A 56 1.96 10.10 -14.52
CA ASP A 56 2.71 10.60 -13.37
C ASP A 56 2.87 9.47 -12.32
N PRO A 57 3.72 8.47 -12.60
CA PRO A 57 3.87 7.32 -11.72
C PRO A 57 4.50 7.65 -10.36
N ALA A 58 5.12 8.83 -10.20
CA ALA A 58 5.66 9.32 -8.94
C ALA A 58 4.61 10.03 -8.05
N PHE A 59 3.38 10.22 -8.55
CA PHE A 59 2.25 10.86 -7.86
C PHE A 59 2.08 10.41 -6.40
N TRP A 60 2.32 9.13 -6.13
CA TRP A 60 2.11 8.52 -4.82
C TRP A 60 3.04 9.02 -3.72
N LEU A 61 4.21 9.58 -4.08
CA LEU A 61 5.15 10.17 -3.12
C LEU A 61 4.54 11.33 -2.32
N GLN A 62 3.49 11.97 -2.85
CA GLN A 62 2.76 13.03 -2.16
C GLN A 62 2.05 12.51 -0.90
N PHE A 63 1.64 11.24 -0.88
CA PHE A 63 0.88 10.63 0.23
C PHE A 63 1.71 9.61 1.01
N LEU A 64 2.65 8.92 0.34
CA LEU A 64 3.54 7.90 0.91
C LEU A 64 4.92 8.48 1.26
N TRP A 65 4.95 9.68 1.84
CA TRP A 65 6.14 10.51 2.01
C TRP A 65 7.02 10.16 3.23
N TRP A 66 6.52 9.37 4.19
CA TRP A 66 7.05 9.37 5.56
C TRP A 66 8.27 8.48 5.81
N THR A 67 8.68 7.63 4.85
CA THR A 67 9.83 6.72 5.03
C THR A 67 11.11 7.43 5.50
N PRO A 68 11.52 8.59 4.93
CA PRO A 68 12.73 9.30 5.39
C PRO A 68 12.60 9.97 6.77
N TYR A 69 11.41 9.90 7.39
CA TYR A 69 11.08 10.55 8.64
C TYR A 69 10.81 9.58 9.80
N LEU A 70 10.95 8.27 9.57
CA LEU A 70 10.83 7.27 10.63
C LEU A 70 11.75 7.59 11.81
N GLY A 71 11.23 7.46 13.02
CA GLY A 71 11.94 7.80 14.27
C GLY A 71 12.01 9.30 14.59
N LYS A 72 11.51 10.19 13.73
CA LYS A 72 11.45 11.64 13.98
C LYS A 72 10.11 12.07 14.60
N SER A 73 10.03 13.33 15.03
CA SER A 73 8.79 13.93 15.53
C SER A 73 7.63 13.78 14.54
N HIS A 74 6.40 13.68 15.07
CA HIS A 74 5.15 13.50 14.32
C HIS A 74 4.98 12.15 13.58
N MET A 75 5.89 11.20 13.80
CA MET A 75 5.73 9.82 13.39
C MET A 75 5.20 8.94 14.53
N PRO A 76 4.27 8.00 14.25
CA PRO A 76 3.97 6.92 15.18
C PRO A 76 5.23 6.11 15.51
N LYS A 77 5.32 5.64 16.75
CA LYS A 77 6.50 4.89 17.23
C LYS A 77 6.71 3.56 16.49
N ASP A 78 5.62 2.98 16.00
CA ASP A 78 5.52 1.71 15.29
C ASP A 78 5.33 1.90 13.77
N ALA A 79 5.60 3.10 13.25
CA ALA A 79 5.54 3.35 11.82
C ALA A 79 6.58 2.52 11.05
N VAL A 80 6.16 1.97 9.92
CA VAL A 80 7.01 1.23 8.96
C VAL A 80 7.22 2.07 7.70
N PRO A 81 8.18 1.71 6.82
CA PRO A 81 8.35 2.37 5.53
C PRO A 81 7.03 2.40 4.75
N ALA A 82 6.76 3.53 4.07
CA ALA A 82 5.43 3.83 3.56
C ALA A 82 4.91 2.79 2.57
N PHE A 83 5.77 2.34 1.65
CA PHE A 83 5.41 1.33 0.66
C PHE A 83 5.24 -0.08 1.24
N GLU A 84 5.70 -0.38 2.46
CA GLU A 84 5.35 -1.66 3.12
C GLU A 84 3.86 -1.76 3.48
N LYS A 85 3.15 -0.64 3.45
CA LYS A 85 1.70 -0.57 3.66
C LYS A 85 0.89 -0.75 2.37
N ILE A 86 1.56 -0.87 1.24
CA ILE A 86 0.96 -1.15 -0.07
C ILE A 86 1.07 -2.64 -0.37
N VAL A 87 -0.01 -3.25 -0.83
CA VAL A 87 -0.08 -4.65 -1.26
C VAL A 87 -0.57 -4.71 -2.70
N PHE A 88 -0.06 -5.67 -3.48
CA PHE A 88 -0.50 -5.86 -4.86
C PHE A 88 -1.90 -6.48 -4.92
N ALA A 89 -2.74 -5.93 -5.78
CA ALA A 89 -3.99 -6.52 -6.24
C ALA A 89 -4.30 -5.95 -7.63
N SER A 90 -4.91 -6.76 -8.51
CA SER A 90 -5.21 -6.32 -9.87
C SER A 90 -6.55 -5.59 -9.96
N ASP A 91 -7.62 -6.17 -9.41
CA ASP A 91 -9.02 -5.79 -9.74
C ASP A 91 -9.30 -5.90 -11.26
N GLU A 92 -8.63 -6.87 -11.90
CA GLU A 92 -8.67 -7.09 -13.34
C GLU A 92 -8.87 -8.57 -13.68
N GLY A 93 -9.44 -8.84 -14.85
CA GLY A 93 -9.45 -10.16 -15.48
C GLY A 93 -8.07 -10.59 -15.98
N PRO A 94 -7.89 -11.87 -16.36
CA PRO A 94 -6.61 -12.40 -16.83
C PRO A 94 -5.98 -11.61 -17.99
N GLU A 95 -6.81 -11.08 -18.89
CA GLU A 95 -6.41 -10.30 -20.06
C GLU A 95 -5.75 -8.96 -19.72
N GLU A 96 -6.10 -8.34 -18.59
CA GLU A 96 -5.58 -7.05 -18.16
C GLU A 96 -4.53 -7.16 -17.04
N LEU A 97 -4.29 -8.37 -16.53
CA LEU A 97 -3.36 -8.62 -15.41
C LEU A 97 -1.93 -8.16 -15.74
N GLU A 98 -1.42 -8.48 -16.94
CA GLU A 98 -0.07 -8.08 -17.35
C GLU A 98 0.07 -6.56 -17.40
N ALA A 99 -0.91 -5.86 -17.97
CA ALA A 99 -0.92 -4.40 -18.03
C ALA A 99 -0.99 -3.78 -16.62
N ASN A 100 -1.74 -4.38 -15.70
CA ASN A 100 -1.79 -3.95 -14.31
C ASN A 100 -0.43 -4.11 -13.61
N ILE A 101 0.24 -5.25 -13.78
CA ILE A 101 1.59 -5.52 -13.25
C ILE A 101 2.59 -4.49 -13.79
N ILE A 102 2.54 -4.18 -15.08
CA ILE A 102 3.41 -3.16 -15.71
C ILE A 102 3.21 -1.79 -15.03
N ARG A 103 1.96 -1.36 -14.84
CA ARG A 103 1.66 -0.07 -14.18
C ARG A 103 2.10 -0.06 -12.72
N PHE A 104 1.93 -1.17 -12.01
CA PHE A 104 2.39 -1.30 -10.62
C PHE A 104 3.91 -1.20 -10.52
N ASN A 105 4.66 -1.89 -11.39
CA ASN A 105 6.12 -1.80 -11.44
C ASN A 105 6.59 -0.38 -11.80
N LYS A 106 5.97 0.24 -12.81
CA LYS A 106 6.28 1.63 -13.20
C LYS A 106 6.11 2.61 -12.03
N MET A 107 5.09 2.41 -11.20
CA MET A 107 4.91 3.18 -9.96
C MET A 107 6.02 2.92 -8.95
N LEU A 108 6.36 1.65 -8.70
CA LEU A 108 7.42 1.27 -7.76
C LEU A 108 8.79 1.81 -8.20
N ASP A 109 9.08 1.80 -9.51
CA ASP A 109 10.29 2.38 -10.10
C ASP A 109 10.35 3.89 -9.84
N ALA A 110 9.29 4.61 -10.23
CA ALA A 110 9.21 6.06 -10.12
C ALA A 110 9.27 6.55 -8.66
N CYS A 111 8.79 5.75 -7.71
CA CYS A 111 8.83 6.06 -6.28
C CYS A 111 10.12 5.57 -5.58
N GLY A 112 11.06 4.97 -6.30
CA GLY A 112 12.33 4.49 -5.74
C GLY A 112 12.18 3.36 -4.71
N VAL A 113 11.19 2.48 -4.88
CA VAL A 113 10.88 1.41 -3.92
C VAL A 113 11.89 0.28 -4.05
N SER A 114 12.58 -0.05 -2.95
CA SER A 114 13.61 -1.11 -2.91
C SER A 114 13.05 -2.50 -3.18
N GLU A 115 13.87 -3.41 -3.72
CA GLU A 115 13.49 -4.80 -4.01
C GLU A 115 12.95 -5.55 -2.78
N GLU A 116 13.51 -5.31 -1.59
CA GLU A 116 12.98 -5.87 -0.34
C GLU A 116 11.53 -5.42 -0.09
N THR A 117 11.25 -4.13 -0.30
CA THR A 117 9.90 -3.58 -0.13
C THR A 117 8.97 -4.07 -1.24
N ARG A 118 9.46 -4.22 -2.47
CA ARG A 118 8.68 -4.79 -3.59
C ARG A 118 8.22 -6.20 -3.29
N ALA A 119 9.08 -7.05 -2.72
CA ALA A 119 8.70 -8.40 -2.31
C ALA A 119 7.57 -8.37 -1.26
N LYS A 120 7.63 -7.42 -0.31
CA LYS A 120 6.55 -7.16 0.67
C LYS A 120 5.25 -6.75 -0.03
N CYS A 121 5.31 -5.83 -0.98
CA CYS A 121 4.16 -5.41 -1.78
C CYS A 121 3.53 -6.58 -2.54
N TYR A 122 4.34 -7.38 -3.25
CA TYR A 122 3.85 -8.44 -4.12
C TYR A 122 3.27 -9.65 -3.39
N GLY A 123 3.69 -9.94 -2.16
CA GLY A 123 3.12 -11.07 -1.46
C GLY A 123 3.58 -11.30 -0.02
N LEU A 124 4.78 -10.88 0.38
CA LEU A 124 5.27 -11.22 1.73
C LEU A 124 4.41 -10.59 2.83
N THR A 125 3.85 -9.39 2.60
CA THR A 125 2.93 -8.74 3.57
C THR A 125 1.63 -9.53 3.72
N ILE A 126 0.99 -9.91 2.61
CA ILE A 126 -0.28 -10.66 2.62
C ILE A 126 -0.06 -12.09 3.16
N ALA A 127 1.03 -12.76 2.77
CA ALA A 127 1.40 -14.06 3.31
C ALA A 127 1.54 -14.02 4.84
N ARG A 128 2.25 -13.01 5.37
CA ARG A 128 2.37 -12.80 6.83
C ARG A 128 1.01 -12.57 7.50
N ILE A 129 0.16 -11.72 6.92
CA ILE A 129 -1.18 -11.40 7.46
C ILE A 129 -2.06 -12.66 7.55
N HIS A 130 -1.98 -13.55 6.56
CA HIS A 130 -2.76 -14.79 6.53
C HIS A 130 -2.06 -15.99 7.18
N GLY A 131 -0.87 -15.81 7.77
CA GLY A 131 -0.12 -16.91 8.39
C GLY A 131 0.36 -17.98 7.40
N ILE A 132 0.52 -17.62 6.13
CA ILE A 132 1.01 -18.52 5.08
C ILE A 132 2.51 -18.72 5.29
N GLN A 133 2.92 -19.96 5.52
CA GLN A 133 4.34 -20.33 5.58
C GLN A 133 4.92 -20.34 4.17
N LEU A 134 5.96 -19.54 3.96
CA LEU A 134 6.71 -19.55 2.71
C LEU A 134 7.65 -20.76 2.75
N SER A 135 7.59 -21.61 1.72
CA SER A 135 8.61 -22.64 1.56
C SER A 135 9.94 -21.95 1.26
N THR A 136 10.92 -22.12 2.13
CA THR A 136 12.33 -21.87 1.78
C THR A 136 12.76 -22.95 0.81
N SER A 137 12.36 -22.81 -0.45
CA SER A 137 12.73 -23.73 -1.51
C SER A 137 12.86 -22.96 -2.83
N ARG A 138 14.04 -22.36 -3.02
CA ARG A 138 14.92 -22.55 -4.17
C ARG A 138 16.21 -21.77 -3.97
#